data_AF-A0A7S1CMG2-F1
#
_entry.id   AF-A0A7S1CMG2-F1
#
_cell.length_a   1.000
_cell.length_b   1.000
_cell.length_c   1.000
_cell.angle_alpha   90.00
_cell.angle_beta   90.00
_cell.angle_gamma   90.00
#
_symmetry.space_group_name_H-M   'P 1'
#
loop_
_entity.id
_entity.type
_entity.pdbx_description
1 polymer ?
#
loop_
_entity_poly.entity_id
_entity_poly.type
_entity_poly.pdbx_seq_one_letter_code
_entity_poly.pdbx_strand_id
1 'polypeptide(L)'
;GAAGGAGGAGGKAGDDLEGRYVTALLSRAGVALEHPSEMALAAEIARFSEVIDGILGDLRPHRLCEFLYKLSVKFSDFYRDCRVEGTAEQDSRLLLAAAVARTMRAGMSLLGIDVLDQM
;
A
#
# COMPACT_ATOMS: atom_id res chain seq x y z
N GLY A 1 3.99 32.93 -29.40
CA GLY A 1 4.50 31.56 -29.40
C GLY A 1 3.65 30.76 -28.45
N ALA A 2 2.76 29.93 -29.00
CA ALA A 2 1.91 29.03 -28.24
C ALA A 2 2.66 27.71 -28.03
N ALA A 3 2.89 27.34 -26.78
CA ALA A 3 3.10 25.97 -26.33
C ALA A 3 2.07 25.82 -25.20
N GLY A 4 0.99 25.06 -25.35
CA GLY A 4 0.96 23.67 -25.81
C GLY A 4 0.63 22.85 -24.57
N GLY A 5 -0.66 22.70 -24.29
CA GLY A 5 -1.16 21.88 -23.18
C GLY A 5 -1.26 20.41 -23.58
N ALA A 6 -1.11 19.53 -22.59
CA ALA A 6 -1.66 18.17 -22.47
C ALA A 6 -1.17 17.67 -21.10
N GLY A 7 -1.99 17.25 -20.14
CA GLY A 7 -3.05 16.27 -20.29
C GLY A 7 -2.51 14.94 -19.75
N GLY A 8 -2.76 14.67 -18.46
CA GLY A 8 -2.35 13.45 -17.78
C GLY A 8 -3.39 13.03 -16.74
N ALA A 9 -4.65 12.97 -17.14
CA ALA A 9 -5.75 12.44 -16.34
C ALA A 9 -5.73 10.89 -16.34
N GLY A 10 -4.64 10.29 -15.86
CA GLY A 10 -4.44 8.83 -15.88
C GLY A 10 -4.99 8.06 -14.69
N GLY A 11 -5.24 8.70 -13.54
CA GLY A 11 -5.37 7.96 -12.27
C GLY A 11 -6.76 7.48 -11.85
N LYS A 12 -7.87 7.97 -12.42
CA LYS A 12 -9.20 7.73 -11.79
C LYS A 12 -9.81 6.34 -12.04
N ALA A 13 -9.62 5.76 -13.21
CA ALA A 13 -10.29 4.50 -13.56
C ALA A 13 -9.68 3.26 -12.89
N GLY A 14 -8.37 3.28 -12.61
CA GLY A 14 -7.65 2.19 -11.94
C GLY A 14 -8.00 2.09 -10.44
N ASP A 15 -8.03 3.23 -9.75
CA ASP A 15 -8.41 3.32 -8.33
C ASP A 15 -9.84 2.82 -8.08
N ASP A 16 -10.76 3.12 -9.00
CA ASP A 16 -12.16 2.67 -8.91
C ASP A 16 -12.29 1.13 -9.04
N LEU A 17 -11.44 0.49 -9.84
CA LEU A 17 -11.46 -0.97 -10.03
C LEU A 17 -10.81 -1.70 -8.86
N GLU A 18 -9.65 -1.22 -8.38
CA GLU A 18 -8.95 -1.74 -7.20
C GLU A 18 -9.87 -1.67 -5.97
N GLY A 19 -10.52 -0.52 -5.75
CA GLY A 19 -11.46 -0.32 -4.65
C GLY A 19 -12.67 -1.26 -4.71
N ARG A 20 -13.24 -1.49 -5.89
CA ARG A 20 -14.36 -2.44 -6.08
C ARG A 20 -13.95 -3.88 -5.81
N TYR A 21 -12.76 -4.28 -6.23
CA TYR A 21 -12.24 -5.63 -5.99
C TYR A 21 -11.98 -5.88 -4.49
N VAL A 22 -11.32 -4.94 -3.81
CA VAL A 22 -11.06 -5.02 -2.36
C VAL A 22 -12.38 -5.04 -1.57
N THR A 23 -13.36 -4.23 -1.96
CA THR A 23 -14.69 -4.24 -1.33
C THR A 23 -15.38 -5.60 -1.49
N ALA A 24 -15.29 -6.20 -2.67
CA ALA A 24 -15.84 -7.53 -2.92
C ALA A 24 -15.12 -8.61 -2.10
N LEU A 25 -13.79 -8.54 -1.94
CA LEU A 25 -13.03 -9.44 -1.06
C LEU A 25 -13.43 -9.30 0.41
N LEU A 26 -13.50 -8.07 0.93
CA LEU A 26 -13.90 -7.81 2.32
C LEU A 26 -15.31 -8.31 2.64
N SER A 27 -16.20 -8.37 1.65
CA SER A 27 -17.57 -8.87 1.84
C SER A 27 -17.65 -10.39 2.08
N ARG A 28 -16.59 -11.13 1.72
CA ARG A 28 -16.55 -12.62 1.79
C ARG A 28 -15.41 -13.17 2.64
N ALA A 29 -14.39 -12.36 2.96
CA ALA A 29 -13.23 -12.77 3.73
C ALA A 29 -12.77 -11.65 4.68
N GLY A 30 -12.34 -12.05 5.89
CA GLY A 30 -11.64 -11.19 6.83
C GLY A 30 -10.12 -11.32 6.69
N VAL A 31 -9.40 -10.39 7.33
CA VAL A 31 -7.94 -10.51 7.47
C VAL A 31 -7.63 -11.40 8.66
N ALA A 32 -7.08 -12.58 8.39
CA ALA A 32 -6.51 -13.49 9.37
C ALA A 32 -4.98 -13.41 9.33
N LEU A 33 -4.36 -13.21 10.50
CA LEU A 33 -2.91 -13.13 10.67
C LEU A 33 -2.44 -14.38 11.40
N GLU A 34 -1.87 -15.33 10.67
CA GLU A 34 -1.45 -16.63 11.18
C GLU A 34 0.07 -16.78 11.21
N HIS A 35 0.76 -16.12 10.27
CA HIS A 35 2.21 -16.13 10.18
C HIS A 35 2.83 -14.89 10.84
N PRO A 36 3.98 -15.01 11.54
CA PRO A 36 4.68 -13.86 12.11
C PRO A 36 5.00 -12.75 11.10
N SER A 37 5.30 -13.10 9.84
CA SER A 37 5.54 -12.14 8.77
C SER A 37 4.27 -11.36 8.37
N GLU A 38 3.09 -11.98 8.43
CA GLU A 38 1.80 -11.30 8.23
C GLU A 38 1.54 -10.30 9.36
N MET A 39 1.77 -10.71 10.62
CA MET A 39 1.63 -9.84 11.78
C MET A 39 2.59 -8.64 11.73
N ALA A 40 3.86 -8.88 11.36
CA ALA A 40 4.86 -7.83 11.24
C ALA A 40 4.51 -6.83 10.14
N LEU A 41 3.99 -7.32 9.00
CA LEU A 41 3.51 -6.46 7.92
C LEU A 41 2.29 -5.64 8.34
N ALA A 42 1.29 -6.27 8.96
CA ALA A 42 0.09 -5.59 9.45
C ALA A 42 0.42 -4.51 10.48
N ALA A 43 1.35 -4.79 11.40
CA ALA A 43 1.83 -3.82 12.36
C ALA A 43 2.51 -2.63 11.69
N GLU A 44 3.37 -2.86 10.69
CA GLU A 44 4.01 -1.75 9.96
C GLU A 44 2.98 -0.90 9.20
N ILE A 45 1.96 -1.52 8.58
CA ILE A 45 0.87 -0.76 7.93
C ILE A 45 0.15 0.14 8.95
N ALA A 46 -0.18 -0.37 10.14
CA ALA A 46 -0.90 0.38 11.16
C ALA A 46 -0.11 1.63 11.65
N ARG A 47 1.23 1.52 11.68
CA ARG A 47 2.13 2.62 12.06
C ARG A 47 2.15 3.79 11.08
N PHE A 48 1.55 3.66 9.89
CA PHE A 48 1.49 4.75 8.93
C PHE A 48 0.88 6.01 9.55
N SER A 49 -0.23 5.87 10.28
CA SER A 49 -0.91 7.00 10.96
C SER A 49 0.02 7.73 11.93
N GLU A 50 0.71 7.00 12.80
CA GLU A 50 1.69 7.55 13.75
C GLU A 50 2.85 8.25 13.04
N VAL A 51 3.32 7.70 11.91
CA VAL A 51 4.39 8.34 11.11
C VAL A 51 3.92 9.66 10.55
N ILE A 52 2.69 9.74 10.03
CA ILE A 52 2.11 10.99 9.54
C ILE A 52 1.97 12.02 10.67
N ASP A 53 1.43 11.63 11.82
CA ASP A 53 1.31 12.53 12.98
C ASP A 53 2.69 13.04 13.44
N GLY A 54 3.70 12.16 13.45
CA GLY A 54 5.08 12.52 13.75
C GLY A 54 5.65 13.56 12.79
N ILE A 55 5.41 13.40 11.49
CA ILE A 55 5.85 14.35 10.44
C ILE A 55 5.13 15.70 10.57
N LEU A 56 3.83 15.70 10.90
CA LEU A 56 3.08 16.95 11.12
C LEU A 56 3.62 17.73 12.33
N GLY A 57 4.13 17.03 13.35
CA GLY A 57 4.72 17.64 14.54
C GLY A 57 6.13 18.21 14.34
N ASP A 58 6.99 17.54 13.57
CA ASP A 58 8.42 17.91 13.45
C ASP A 58 8.88 18.35 12.06
N LEU A 59 7.99 18.28 11.05
CA LEU A 59 8.19 18.67 9.66
C LEU A 59 9.37 17.96 8.99
N ARG A 60 9.60 16.68 9.32
CA ARG A 60 10.70 15.86 8.80
C ARG A 60 10.25 14.82 7.77
N PRO A 61 10.20 15.15 6.46
CA PRO A 61 9.67 14.25 5.43
C PRO A 61 10.50 12.98 5.19
N HIS A 62 11.80 12.97 5.55
CA HIS A 62 12.64 11.77 5.43
C HIS A 62 12.10 10.57 6.21
N ARG A 63 11.33 10.81 7.28
CA ARG A 63 10.67 9.74 8.05
C ARG A 63 9.66 8.97 7.23
N LEU A 64 8.97 9.64 6.31
CA LEU A 64 8.05 8.98 5.38
C LEU A 64 8.81 8.06 4.44
N CYS A 65 9.95 8.51 3.90
CA CYS A 65 10.80 7.69 3.05
C CYS A 65 11.33 6.45 3.81
N GLU A 66 11.79 6.62 5.05
CA GLU A 66 12.24 5.51 5.90
C GLU A 66 11.11 4.52 6.19
N PHE A 67 9.90 5.02 6.46
CA PHE A 67 8.72 4.20 6.67
C PHE A 67 8.39 3.38 5.42
N LEU A 68 8.31 4.04 4.25
CA LEU A 68 8.00 3.35 2.99
C LEU A 68 9.05 2.29 2.66
N TYR A 69 10.34 2.56 2.91
CA TYR A 69 11.39 1.58 2.76
C TYR A 69 11.22 0.38 3.73
N LYS A 70 10.89 0.63 5.00
CA LYS A 70 10.62 -0.46 5.96
C LYS A 70 9.41 -1.29 5.54
N LEU A 71 8.35 -0.64 5.06
CA LEU A 71 7.16 -1.30 4.56
C LEU A 71 7.47 -2.22 3.37
N SER A 72 8.29 -1.79 2.41
CA SER A 72 8.69 -2.66 1.27
C SER A 72 9.52 -3.85 1.69
N VAL A 73 10.43 -3.68 2.66
CA VAL A 73 11.21 -4.80 3.23
C VAL A 73 10.27 -5.81 3.90
N LYS A 74 9.33 -5.34 4.75
CA LYS A 74 8.35 -6.22 5.41
C LYS A 74 7.44 -6.93 4.42
N PHE A 75 7.03 -6.25 3.35
CA PHE A 75 6.26 -6.87 2.28
C PHE A 75 7.07 -7.95 1.55
N SER A 76 8.36 -7.73 1.31
CA SER A 76 9.24 -8.72 0.68
C SER A 76 9.42 -9.97 1.55
N ASP A 77 9.55 -9.78 2.87
CA ASP A 77 9.59 -10.89 3.83
C ASP A 77 8.28 -11.68 3.83
N PHE A 78 7.15 -10.99 3.91
CA PHE A 78 5.83 -11.59 3.79
C PHE A 78 5.68 -12.41 2.49
N TYR A 79 6.06 -11.85 1.35
CA TYR A 79 5.93 -12.52 0.06
C TYR A 79 6.80 -13.77 -0.06
N ARG A 80 7.99 -13.76 0.56
CA ARG A 80 8.89 -14.91 0.62
C ARG A 80 8.37 -16.01 1.55
N ASP A 81 7.90 -15.62 2.74
CA ASP A 81 7.56 -16.55 3.81
C ASP A 81 6.11 -17.07 3.70
N CYS A 82 5.22 -16.31 3.06
CA CYS A 82 3.80 -16.59 2.96
C CYS A 82 3.35 -16.63 1.49
N ARG A 83 3.05 -17.82 0.98
CA ARG A 83 2.53 -17.99 -0.38
C ARG A 83 1.14 -17.34 -0.49
N VAL A 84 0.98 -16.37 -1.38
CA VAL A 84 -0.30 -15.63 -1.54
C VAL A 84 -1.34 -16.43 -2.33
N GLU A 85 -0.96 -17.03 -3.45
CA GLU A 85 -1.92 -17.71 -4.35
C GLU A 85 -1.93 -19.24 -4.16
N GLY A 86 -3.13 -19.82 -4.29
CA GLY A 86 -3.34 -21.26 -4.22
C GLY A 86 -3.35 -21.81 -2.79
N THR A 87 -3.64 -20.97 -1.80
CA THR A 87 -3.76 -21.36 -0.38
C THR A 87 -5.16 -21.01 0.14
N ALA A 88 -5.55 -21.59 1.29
CA ALA A 88 -6.84 -21.28 1.90
C ALA A 88 -6.91 -19.83 2.41
N GLU A 89 -5.76 -19.24 2.71
CA GLU A 89 -5.59 -17.88 3.22
C GLU A 89 -5.44 -16.84 2.10
N GLN A 90 -5.59 -17.25 0.83
CA GLN A 90 -5.37 -16.40 -0.34
C GLN A 90 -6.12 -15.07 -0.23
N ASP A 91 -7.41 -15.10 0.11
CA ASP A 91 -8.22 -13.88 0.19
C ASP A 91 -7.72 -12.94 1.30
N SER A 92 -7.31 -13.47 2.47
CA SER A 92 -6.71 -12.70 3.56
C SER A 92 -5.38 -12.06 3.12
N ARG A 93 -4.52 -12.84 2.46
CA ARG A 93 -3.20 -12.39 1.99
C ARG A 93 -3.31 -11.35 0.87
N LEU A 94 -4.31 -11.48 0.00
CA LEU A 94 -4.61 -10.47 -1.01
C LEU A 94 -5.10 -9.16 -0.38
N LEU A 95 -5.90 -9.21 0.67
CA LEU A 95 -6.30 -8.01 1.43
C LEU A 95 -5.11 -7.31 2.08
N LEU A 96 -4.17 -8.08 2.65
CA LEU A 96 -2.89 -7.55 3.16
C LEU A 96 -2.07 -6.87 2.06
N ALA A 97 -1.92 -7.51 0.91
CA ALA A 97 -1.20 -6.94 -0.22
C ALA A 97 -1.85 -5.64 -0.74
N ALA A 98 -3.19 -5.61 -0.82
CA ALA A 98 -3.94 -4.42 -1.19
C ALA A 98 -3.75 -3.28 -0.17
N ALA A 99 -3.71 -3.59 1.13
CA ALA A 99 -3.44 -2.61 2.17
C ALA A 99 -2.02 -2.02 2.05
N VAL A 100 -1.02 -2.82 1.71
CA VAL A 100 0.35 -2.34 1.41
C VAL A 100 0.34 -1.42 0.20
N ALA A 101 -0.28 -1.83 -0.91
CA ALA A 101 -0.35 -1.05 -2.14
C ALA A 101 -0.99 0.33 -1.88
N ARG A 102 -2.12 0.37 -1.17
CA ARG A 102 -2.80 1.61 -0.79
C ARG A 102 -1.93 2.51 0.09
N THR A 103 -1.22 1.93 1.06
CA THR A 103 -0.34 2.68 1.97
C THR A 103 0.87 3.26 1.22
N MET A 104 1.49 2.45 0.34
CA MET A 104 2.58 2.89 -0.53
C MET A 104 2.15 4.04 -1.43
N ARG A 105 1.00 3.89 -2.12
CA ARG A 105 0.45 4.92 -3.01
C ARG A 105 0.20 6.22 -2.24
N ALA A 106 -0.45 6.15 -1.08
CA ALA A 106 -0.68 7.31 -0.24
C ALA A 106 0.63 8.00 0.19
N GLY A 107 1.63 7.24 0.64
CA GLY A 107 2.93 7.81 1.02
C GLY A 107 3.70 8.42 -0.15
N MET A 108 3.70 7.77 -1.33
CA MET A 108 4.33 8.31 -2.54
C MET A 108 3.62 9.59 -3.01
N SER A 109 2.29 9.63 -2.99
CA SER A 109 1.52 10.84 -3.31
C SER A 109 1.82 11.99 -2.35
N LEU A 110 2.00 11.72 -1.06
CA LEU A 110 2.42 12.73 -0.08
C LEU A 110 3.83 13.28 -0.33
N LEU A 111 4.70 12.48 -0.96
CA LEU A 111 6.03 12.92 -1.41
C LEU A 111 6.00 13.64 -2.76
N GLY A 112 4.84 13.75 -3.42
CA GLY A 112 4.70 14.32 -4.76
C GLY A 112 5.24 13.40 -5.87
N ILE A 113 5.27 12.09 -5.63
CA ILE A 113 5.72 11.08 -6.59
C ILE A 113 4.49 10.39 -7.17
N ASP A 114 4.33 10.45 -8.48
CA ASP A 114 3.30 9.70 -9.20
C ASP A 114 3.70 8.23 -9.30
N VAL A 115 2.77 7.34 -8.94
CA VAL A 115 2.99 5.89 -8.96
C VAL A 115 2.56 5.32 -10.31
N LEU A 116 3.42 4.51 -10.93
CA LEU A 116 3.09 3.75 -12.13
C LEU A 116 2.41 2.44 -11.76
N ASP A 117 1.35 2.05 -12.48
CA ASP A 117 0.61 0.81 -12.20
C ASP A 117 1.37 -0.44 -12.63
N GLN A 118 2.34 -0.32 -13.53
CA GLN A 118 3.28 -1.37 -13.92
C GLN A 118 4.67 -0.76 -14.16
N MET A 119 5.70 -1.47 -13.69
CA MET A 119 7.11 -1.19 -13.95
C MET A 119 7.68 -2.31 -14.83
#